data_AF-A0A7C6LUN6-F1
#
_entry.id   AF-A0A7C6LUN6-F1
#
_cell.length_a   1.000
_cell.length_b   1.000
_cell.length_c   1.000
_cell.angle_alpha   90.00
_cell.angle_beta   90.00
_cell.angle_gamma   90.00
#
_symmetry.space_group_name_H-M   'P 1'
#
loop_
_entity.id
_entity.type
_entity.pdbx_description
1 polymer ?
#
loop_
_entity_poly.entity_id
_entity_poly.type
_entity_poly.pdbx_seq_one_letter_code
_entity_poly.pdbx_strand_id
1 'polypeptide(L)'
;MGLEAVVGAEGFAAPGAGGRRRTAVSSYLTGWLSGHWGEATDGTDPAGVALVVLGSVGRGEAGPHSDVDIVLLHDSRARAAEDIRHLADRLLYPLWDSGIRVDHSVRTLAQCRDVAAGDLTAAIGLLDLAHVAGDPEVSTAVRSSLHHDWRKAARTRLPALLEALTARHARFDDLAQSIEADLKESRGGLRDVTVIRALATAWLADQPHGLLDDASDLLLDARDAVQVCTGRSRSRLTRDLQDDVAVLLGMADRDELLTRVCAAGRTIAYGLDGTLRRAGQAQRARGLRVGPRRPQLTPLGHGCFEHDGELVLGPRGLGADPTAPLRCAVLAARADLPISPTTLATMAAASAGGMPWSPQSRSLLADLLAAGPGLLPVWEGLDQAGLISAWLPEWSAVRSRPQRSPIHRHTVDRHLLETVVEAGRLVRTVARPDLLLLAALLHDIGKVPGAQDHSVTGADIAAAILERMGYDERERRLVVACVREHLTLMDLATRQDPADPATIEAAVAAVEGDPDLAELLIALSEADARAAGATSWSGHRAALFATLVDRLRR
;
A
#
# COMPACT_ATOMS: atom_id res chain seq x y z
N MET A 1 -20.73 31.88 2.55
CA MET A 1 -19.58 31.42 3.36
C MET A 1 -18.36 31.51 2.46
N GLY A 2 -17.30 32.22 2.85
CA GLY A 2 -16.09 32.35 2.01
C GLY A 2 -15.26 31.07 1.98
N LEU A 3 -14.40 30.90 0.97
CA LEU A 3 -13.54 29.71 0.83
C LEU A 3 -12.71 29.43 2.10
N GLU A 4 -12.16 30.49 2.72
CA GLU A 4 -11.39 30.39 3.96
C GLU A 4 -12.15 29.74 5.12
N ALA A 5 -13.46 29.97 5.22
CA ALA A 5 -14.30 29.37 6.26
C ALA A 5 -14.57 27.87 6.01
N VAL A 6 -14.46 27.39 4.77
CA VAL A 6 -14.64 25.97 4.39
C VAL A 6 -13.30 25.22 4.42
N VAL A 7 -12.20 25.94 4.23
CA VAL A 7 -10.83 25.42 4.14
C VAL A 7 -10.10 25.37 5.50
N GLY A 8 -10.63 26.04 6.52
CA GLY A 8 -10.01 26.14 7.85
C GLY A 8 -9.81 24.80 8.59
N ALA A 9 -9.00 24.86 9.66
CA ALA A 9 -8.65 23.70 10.50
C ALA A 9 -9.79 23.19 11.40
N GLU A 10 -10.93 23.88 11.45
CA GLU A 10 -12.03 23.53 12.33
C GLU A 10 -12.67 22.18 11.97
N GLY A 11 -12.82 21.31 12.97
CA GLY A 11 -13.50 20.03 12.84
C GLY A 11 -12.73 18.96 12.04
N PHE A 12 -11.40 19.05 11.89
CA PHE A 12 -10.60 18.02 11.21
C PHE A 12 -10.75 16.63 11.81
N ALA A 13 -10.73 16.50 13.14
CA ALA A 13 -10.79 15.22 13.86
C ALA A 13 -12.19 14.57 13.92
N ALA A 14 -13.25 15.25 13.47
CA ALA A 14 -14.59 14.69 13.56
C ALA A 14 -14.82 13.60 12.49
N PRO A 15 -15.44 12.45 12.82
CA PRO A 15 -15.72 11.40 11.86
C PRO A 15 -16.44 11.90 10.59
N GLY A 16 -15.91 11.53 9.43
CA GLY A 16 -16.41 11.93 8.11
C GLY A 16 -16.29 13.42 7.79
N ALA A 17 -15.59 14.22 8.60
CA ALA A 17 -15.48 15.65 8.36
C ALA A 17 -14.63 15.97 7.12
N GLY A 18 -13.62 15.18 6.81
CA GLY A 18 -12.82 15.32 5.59
C GLY A 18 -13.66 15.22 4.33
N GLY A 19 -14.44 14.15 4.16
CA GLY A 19 -15.34 13.99 3.02
C GLY A 19 -16.36 15.13 2.90
N ARG A 20 -16.96 15.56 4.03
CA ARG A 20 -17.88 16.71 4.05
C ARG A 20 -17.19 18.01 3.63
N ARG A 21 -15.98 18.28 4.13
CA ARG A 21 -15.17 19.45 3.73
C ARG A 21 -14.86 19.40 2.24
N ARG A 22 -14.34 18.29 1.71
CA ARG A 22 -14.01 18.15 0.29
C ARG A 22 -15.24 18.35 -0.61
N THR A 23 -16.39 17.82 -0.20
CA THR A 23 -17.67 18.06 -0.90
C THR A 23 -18.05 19.54 -0.87
N ALA A 24 -17.93 20.20 0.29
CA ALA A 24 -18.26 21.62 0.44
C ALA A 24 -17.31 22.52 -0.36
N VAL A 25 -16.00 22.24 -0.34
CA VAL A 25 -14.98 22.92 -1.14
C VAL A 25 -15.29 22.75 -2.63
N SER A 26 -15.51 21.50 -3.08
CA SER A 26 -15.86 21.22 -4.47
C SER A 26 -17.13 21.95 -4.90
N SER A 27 -18.17 21.93 -4.06
CA SER A 27 -19.45 22.63 -4.32
C SER A 27 -19.26 24.15 -4.39
N TYR A 28 -18.47 24.72 -3.49
CA TYR A 28 -18.13 26.14 -3.50
C TYR A 28 -17.39 26.51 -4.79
N LEU A 29 -16.36 25.74 -5.16
CA LEU A 29 -15.57 25.98 -6.37
C LEU A 29 -16.44 25.87 -7.62
N THR A 30 -17.30 24.87 -7.73
CA THR A 30 -18.23 24.75 -8.85
C THR A 30 -19.23 25.90 -8.88
N GLY A 31 -19.79 26.32 -7.74
CA GLY A 31 -20.70 27.46 -7.69
C GLY A 31 -20.03 28.79 -8.03
N TRP A 32 -18.79 28.98 -7.59
CA TRP A 32 -17.95 30.13 -7.94
C TRP A 32 -17.67 30.18 -9.45
N LEU A 33 -17.31 29.05 -10.06
CA LEU A 33 -17.11 28.94 -11.51
C LEU A 33 -18.41 29.17 -12.29
N SER A 34 -19.55 28.65 -11.82
CA SER A 34 -20.87 28.91 -12.43
C SER A 34 -21.26 30.38 -12.36
N GLY A 35 -20.90 31.10 -11.28
CA GLY A 35 -21.09 32.55 -11.17
C GLY A 35 -20.28 33.32 -12.21
N HIS A 36 -18.99 33.03 -12.32
CA HIS A 36 -18.10 33.62 -13.32
C HIS A 36 -18.54 33.31 -14.74
N TRP A 37 -19.04 32.09 -14.98
CA TRP A 37 -19.66 31.72 -16.24
C TRP A 37 -20.86 32.62 -16.57
N GLY A 38 -21.75 32.86 -15.61
CA GLY A 38 -22.91 33.73 -15.78
C GLY A 38 -22.52 35.15 -16.18
N GLU A 39 -21.55 35.75 -15.50
CA GLU A 39 -21.03 37.08 -15.85
C GLU A 39 -20.35 37.09 -17.23
N ALA A 40 -19.52 36.08 -17.51
CA ALA A 40 -18.82 35.95 -18.78
C ALA A 40 -19.74 35.59 -19.96
N THR A 41 -20.99 35.18 -19.71
CA THR A 41 -21.98 34.85 -20.75
C THR A 41 -23.19 35.78 -20.75
N ASP A 42 -23.18 36.84 -19.95
CA ASP A 42 -24.28 37.80 -19.92
C ASP A 42 -24.53 38.40 -21.32
N GLY A 43 -25.80 38.39 -21.71
CA GLY A 43 -26.25 38.78 -23.05
C GLY A 43 -25.83 37.87 -24.22
N THR A 44 -25.24 36.70 -23.96
CA THR A 44 -24.84 35.72 -24.99
C THR A 44 -25.52 34.37 -24.81
N ASP A 45 -25.99 33.77 -25.90
CA ASP A 45 -26.47 32.38 -25.89
C ASP A 45 -25.29 31.45 -25.53
N PRO A 46 -25.42 30.52 -24.55
CA PRO A 46 -24.38 29.54 -24.24
C PRO A 46 -24.43 28.27 -25.11
N ALA A 47 -25.40 28.11 -26.01
CA ALA A 47 -25.57 26.90 -26.83
C ALA A 47 -24.28 26.52 -27.58
N GLY A 48 -23.90 25.24 -27.53
CA GLY A 48 -22.67 24.75 -28.13
C GLY A 48 -21.38 25.06 -27.35
N VAL A 49 -21.47 25.58 -26.13
CA VAL A 49 -20.30 25.80 -25.25
C VAL A 49 -20.60 25.33 -23.82
N ALA A 50 -19.66 24.65 -23.18
CA ALA A 50 -19.80 24.20 -21.80
C ALA A 50 -18.51 24.40 -21.01
N LEU A 51 -18.65 24.81 -19.75
CA LEU A 51 -17.57 24.81 -18.77
C LEU A 51 -17.63 23.50 -17.96
N VAL A 52 -16.49 22.82 -17.89
CA VAL A 52 -16.33 21.58 -17.12
C VAL A 52 -15.08 21.65 -16.25
N VAL A 53 -15.06 20.85 -15.18
CA VAL A 53 -13.90 20.65 -14.31
C VAL A 53 -13.40 19.22 -14.43
N LEU A 54 -12.11 19.02 -14.14
CA LEU A 54 -11.45 17.72 -14.09
C LEU A 54 -10.90 17.43 -12.68
N GLY A 55 -10.29 16.26 -12.53
CA GLY A 55 -9.45 15.96 -11.37
C GLY A 55 -10.21 15.93 -10.05
N SER A 56 -9.59 16.45 -8.99
CA SER A 56 -10.17 16.39 -7.63
C SER A 56 -11.48 17.14 -7.49
N VAL A 57 -11.66 18.27 -8.20
CA VAL A 57 -12.93 19.01 -8.18
C VAL A 57 -14.02 18.18 -8.85
N GLY A 58 -13.73 17.59 -10.02
CA GLY A 58 -14.67 16.73 -10.74
C GLY A 58 -15.09 15.47 -9.95
N ARG A 59 -14.19 14.94 -9.12
CA ARG A 59 -14.47 13.79 -8.23
C ARG A 59 -15.14 14.16 -6.90
N GLY A 60 -15.28 15.45 -6.57
CA GLY A 60 -15.74 15.89 -5.25
C GLY A 60 -14.71 15.72 -4.12
N GLU A 61 -13.44 15.56 -4.48
CA GLU A 61 -12.31 15.27 -3.58
C GLU A 61 -11.36 16.48 -3.43
N ALA A 62 -11.80 17.68 -3.79
CA ALA A 62 -10.99 18.89 -3.71
C ALA A 62 -10.60 19.19 -2.27
N GLY A 63 -9.29 19.16 -2.00
CA GLY A 63 -8.71 19.55 -0.73
C GLY A 63 -8.53 21.07 -0.59
N PRO A 64 -8.15 21.52 0.62
CA PRO A 64 -7.88 22.91 1.01
C PRO A 64 -7.20 23.80 -0.03
N HIS A 65 -6.12 23.29 -0.63
CA HIS A 65 -5.28 24.00 -1.58
C HIS A 65 -5.16 23.22 -2.89
N SER A 66 -6.23 22.53 -3.30
CA SER A 66 -6.26 21.84 -4.59
C SER A 66 -6.32 22.83 -5.75
N ASP A 67 -5.62 22.49 -6.83
CA ASP A 67 -5.70 23.23 -8.08
C ASP A 67 -7.05 22.97 -8.76
N VAL A 68 -7.51 23.93 -9.56
CA VAL A 68 -8.78 23.87 -10.28
C VAL A 68 -8.49 23.72 -11.77
N ASP A 69 -8.63 22.49 -12.27
CA ASP A 69 -8.47 22.16 -13.69
C ASP A 69 -9.80 22.35 -14.43
N ILE A 70 -9.90 23.38 -15.28
CA ILE A 70 -11.08 23.65 -16.11
C ILE A 70 -10.86 23.34 -17.59
N VAL A 71 -11.92 22.95 -18.28
CA VAL A 71 -11.96 22.86 -19.73
C VAL A 71 -13.17 23.65 -20.24
N LEU A 72 -12.91 24.60 -21.12
CA LEU A 72 -13.94 25.24 -21.92
C LEU A 72 -14.17 24.39 -23.17
N LEU A 73 -15.26 23.63 -23.15
CA LEU A 73 -15.68 22.80 -24.27
C LEU A 73 -16.50 23.62 -25.25
N HIS A 74 -16.29 23.40 -26.55
CA HIS A 74 -17.11 24.04 -27.57
C HIS A 74 -17.35 23.14 -28.79
N ASP A 75 -18.47 23.35 -29.46
CA ASP A 75 -18.74 22.80 -30.79
C ASP A 75 -18.29 23.79 -31.87
N SER A 76 -17.24 23.41 -32.61
CA SER A 76 -16.71 24.15 -33.76
C SER A 76 -17.73 24.42 -34.88
N ARG A 77 -18.85 23.68 -34.93
CA ARG A 77 -19.93 23.89 -35.91
C ARG A 77 -20.96 24.90 -35.43
N ALA A 78 -21.13 25.03 -34.12
CA ALA A 78 -22.11 25.92 -33.51
C ALA A 78 -21.53 27.31 -33.22
N ARG A 79 -20.21 27.44 -33.06
CA ARG A 79 -19.55 28.69 -32.66
C ARG A 79 -18.30 28.99 -33.49
N ALA A 80 -18.13 30.26 -33.85
CA ALA A 80 -16.91 30.72 -34.49
C ALA A 80 -15.74 30.73 -33.49
N ALA A 81 -14.53 30.48 -33.97
CA ALA A 81 -13.34 30.42 -33.13
C ALA A 81 -12.99 31.77 -32.45
N GLU A 82 -13.46 32.89 -33.02
CA GLU A 82 -13.30 34.22 -32.42
C GLU A 82 -14.22 34.43 -31.22
N ASP A 83 -15.48 34.00 -31.31
CA ASP A 83 -16.43 34.07 -30.20
C ASP A 83 -15.93 33.25 -28.99
N ILE A 84 -15.38 32.07 -29.25
CA ILE A 84 -14.81 31.20 -28.21
C ILE A 84 -13.59 31.86 -27.55
N ARG A 85 -12.72 32.52 -28.32
CA ARG A 85 -11.56 33.25 -27.77
C ARG A 85 -12.02 34.41 -26.88
N HIS A 86 -12.97 35.22 -27.34
CA HIS A 86 -13.52 36.30 -26.53
C HIS A 86 -14.20 35.80 -25.25
N LEU A 87 -14.95 34.70 -25.33
CA LEU A 87 -15.56 34.08 -24.16
C LEU A 87 -14.51 33.53 -23.19
N ALA A 88 -13.47 32.85 -23.70
CA ALA A 88 -12.38 32.33 -22.89
C ALA A 88 -11.67 33.48 -22.14
N ASP A 89 -11.36 34.58 -22.83
CA ASP A 89 -10.73 35.76 -22.22
C ASP A 89 -11.62 36.35 -21.11
N ARG A 90 -12.91 36.59 -21.39
CA ARG A 90 -13.87 37.10 -20.39
C ARG A 90 -13.99 36.19 -19.17
N LEU A 91 -13.93 34.87 -19.38
CA LEU A 91 -14.02 33.89 -18.29
C LEU A 91 -12.71 33.81 -17.50
N LEU A 92 -11.55 33.81 -18.16
CA LEU A 92 -10.27 33.48 -17.55
C LEU A 92 -9.62 34.66 -16.82
N TYR A 93 -9.73 35.89 -17.33
CA TYR A 93 -9.09 37.05 -16.69
C TYR A 93 -9.52 37.23 -15.22
N PRO A 94 -10.83 37.21 -14.87
CA PRO A 94 -11.25 37.33 -13.48
C PRO A 94 -10.80 36.13 -12.61
N LEU A 95 -10.71 34.93 -13.21
CA LEU A 95 -10.27 33.74 -12.49
C LEU A 95 -8.77 33.84 -12.10
N TRP A 96 -7.93 34.41 -12.96
CA TRP A 96 -6.51 34.63 -12.64
C TRP A 96 -6.30 35.65 -11.53
N ASP A 97 -7.15 36.68 -11.46
CA ASP A 97 -7.09 37.71 -10.42
C ASP A 97 -7.66 37.26 -9.07
N SER A 98 -8.31 36.08 -9.02
CA SER A 98 -8.97 35.56 -7.81
C SER A 98 -8.01 35.03 -6.74
N GLY A 99 -6.73 34.81 -7.08
CA GLY A 99 -5.75 34.15 -6.21
C GLY A 99 -5.90 32.63 -6.11
N ILE A 100 -6.91 32.03 -6.76
CA ILE A 100 -7.06 30.58 -6.90
C ILE A 100 -6.21 30.10 -8.07
N ARG A 101 -5.47 29.00 -7.89
CA ARG A 101 -4.71 28.38 -8.98
C ARG A 101 -5.66 27.64 -9.92
N VAL A 102 -5.82 28.21 -11.11
CA VAL A 102 -6.68 27.68 -12.17
C VAL A 102 -5.82 27.29 -13.36
N ASP A 103 -5.78 25.99 -13.65
CA ASP A 103 -5.26 25.46 -14.91
C ASP A 103 -6.42 25.30 -15.88
N HIS A 104 -6.21 25.66 -17.15
CA HIS A 104 -7.30 25.73 -18.11
C HIS A 104 -6.91 25.17 -19.48
N SER A 105 -7.93 24.80 -20.24
CA SER A 105 -7.80 24.49 -21.66
C SER A 105 -9.09 24.79 -22.40
N VAL A 106 -8.98 25.13 -23.69
CA VAL A 106 -10.13 25.33 -24.58
C VAL A 106 -10.08 24.23 -25.64
N ARG A 107 -11.12 23.39 -25.70
CA ARG A 107 -11.09 22.18 -26.54
C ARG A 107 -12.44 21.86 -27.19
N THR A 108 -12.38 21.42 -28.43
CA THR A 108 -13.46 20.66 -29.07
C THR A 108 -13.46 19.21 -28.62
N LEU A 109 -14.55 18.49 -28.90
CA LEU A 109 -14.60 17.03 -28.74
C LEU A 109 -13.42 16.32 -29.44
N ALA A 110 -13.09 16.72 -30.67
CA ALA A 110 -11.99 16.12 -31.43
C ALA A 110 -10.65 16.30 -30.70
N GLN A 111 -10.35 17.51 -30.23
CA GLN A 111 -9.13 17.80 -29.49
C GLN A 111 -9.05 17.07 -28.14
N CYS A 112 -10.18 16.92 -27.43
CA CYS A 112 -10.22 16.09 -26.22
C CYS A 112 -9.85 14.64 -26.51
N ARG A 113 -10.35 14.07 -27.62
CA ARG A 113 -10.03 12.71 -28.05
C ARG A 113 -8.57 12.58 -28.47
N ASP A 114 -8.03 13.55 -29.20
CA ASP A 114 -6.62 13.57 -29.62
C ASP A 114 -5.67 13.59 -28.42
N VAL A 115 -5.95 14.44 -27.42
CA VAL A 115 -5.19 14.50 -26.16
C VAL A 115 -5.27 13.17 -25.41
N ALA A 116 -6.47 12.61 -25.26
CA ALA A 116 -6.66 11.33 -24.59
C ALA A 116 -5.98 10.17 -25.35
N ALA A 117 -5.93 10.21 -26.68
CA ALA A 117 -5.26 9.19 -27.49
C ALA A 117 -3.73 9.27 -27.35
N GLY A 118 -3.18 10.49 -27.31
CA GLY A 118 -1.74 10.74 -27.25
C GLY A 118 -1.10 10.59 -25.86
N ASP A 119 -1.84 10.89 -24.79
CA ASP A 119 -1.31 10.88 -23.41
C ASP A 119 -2.20 10.07 -22.47
N LEU A 120 -1.60 9.10 -21.78
CA LEU A 120 -2.31 8.20 -20.86
C LEU A 120 -2.73 8.90 -19.56
N THR A 121 -1.87 9.76 -19.04
CA THR A 121 -2.13 10.56 -17.83
C THR A 121 -3.30 11.51 -18.10
N ALA A 122 -3.31 12.15 -19.26
CA ALA A 122 -4.40 13.02 -19.68
C ALA A 122 -5.69 12.22 -19.93
N ALA A 123 -5.62 11.05 -20.57
CA ALA A 123 -6.78 10.19 -20.78
C ALA A 123 -7.47 9.82 -19.47
N ILE A 124 -6.70 9.42 -18.45
CA ILE A 124 -7.22 9.08 -17.12
C ILE A 124 -7.83 10.30 -16.45
N GLY A 125 -7.16 11.46 -16.48
CA GLY A 125 -7.69 12.70 -15.88
C GLY A 125 -8.99 13.19 -16.53
N LEU A 126 -9.14 12.98 -17.83
CA LEU A 126 -10.34 13.33 -18.59
C LEU A 126 -11.56 12.44 -18.26
N LEU A 127 -11.37 11.29 -17.59
CA LEU A 127 -12.48 10.45 -17.10
C LEU A 127 -13.22 11.12 -15.93
N ASP A 128 -12.58 12.05 -15.23
CA ASP A 128 -13.14 12.77 -14.07
C ASP A 128 -13.96 14.01 -14.49
N LEU A 129 -14.32 14.12 -15.78
CA LEU A 129 -15.00 15.28 -16.32
C LEU A 129 -16.40 15.46 -15.69
N ALA A 130 -16.57 16.59 -15.01
CA ALA A 130 -17.83 17.01 -14.41
C ALA A 130 -18.30 18.35 -14.99
N HIS A 131 -19.58 18.42 -15.35
CA HIS A 131 -20.19 19.63 -15.89
C HIS A 131 -20.38 20.69 -14.80
N VAL A 132 -20.08 21.94 -15.13
CA VAL A 132 -20.26 23.10 -14.23
C VAL A 132 -21.32 24.05 -14.76
N ALA A 133 -21.22 24.46 -16.03
CA ALA A 133 -22.14 25.44 -16.62
C ALA A 133 -22.15 25.37 -18.16
N GLY A 134 -23.10 26.07 -18.78
CA GLY A 134 -23.29 26.11 -20.23
C GLY A 134 -24.16 24.96 -20.75
N ASP A 135 -23.88 24.51 -21.96
CA ASP A 135 -24.65 23.48 -22.67
C ASP A 135 -24.36 22.07 -22.11
N PRO A 136 -25.33 21.40 -21.46
CA PRO A 136 -25.14 20.06 -20.91
C PRO A 136 -25.01 18.98 -21.99
N GLU A 137 -25.48 19.21 -23.21
CA GLU A 137 -25.37 18.25 -24.31
C GLU A 137 -23.90 18.13 -24.76
N VAL A 138 -23.19 19.25 -24.86
CA VAL A 138 -21.76 19.28 -25.22
C VAL A 138 -20.93 18.51 -24.20
N SER A 139 -21.11 18.78 -22.91
CA SER A 139 -20.36 18.08 -21.85
C SER A 139 -20.68 16.58 -21.80
N THR A 140 -21.97 16.22 -21.98
CA THR A 140 -22.42 14.82 -22.01
C THR A 140 -21.87 14.07 -23.22
N ALA A 141 -21.83 14.70 -24.40
CA ALA A 141 -21.27 14.12 -25.62
C ALA A 141 -19.76 13.86 -25.49
N VAL A 142 -19.03 14.81 -24.90
CA VAL A 142 -17.58 14.67 -24.63
C VAL A 142 -17.31 13.55 -23.63
N ARG A 143 -17.97 13.57 -22.48
CA ARG A 143 -17.82 12.51 -21.46
C ARG A 143 -18.13 11.13 -22.04
N SER A 144 -19.27 10.98 -22.73
CA SER A 144 -19.68 9.70 -23.31
C SER A 144 -18.67 9.16 -24.32
N SER A 145 -18.13 10.05 -25.18
CA SER A 145 -17.13 9.71 -26.18
C SER A 145 -15.81 9.27 -25.54
N LEU A 146 -15.32 10.00 -24.54
CA LEU A 146 -14.07 9.67 -23.84
C LEU A 146 -14.16 8.36 -23.08
N HIS A 147 -15.28 8.11 -22.37
CA HIS A 147 -15.51 6.83 -21.70
C HIS A 147 -15.60 5.67 -22.70
N HIS A 148 -16.24 5.87 -23.85
CA HIS A 148 -16.30 4.86 -24.90
C HIS A 148 -14.92 4.54 -25.47
N ASP A 149 -14.14 5.57 -25.81
CA ASP A 149 -12.80 5.40 -26.37
C ASP A 149 -11.85 4.75 -25.35
N TRP A 150 -11.93 5.15 -24.08
CA TRP A 150 -11.17 4.54 -23.00
C TRP A 150 -11.50 3.07 -22.84
N ARG A 151 -12.79 2.68 -22.78
CA ARG A 151 -13.21 1.26 -22.72
C ARG A 151 -12.65 0.45 -23.90
N LYS A 152 -12.62 1.03 -25.09
CA LYS A 152 -12.09 0.37 -26.29
C LYS A 152 -10.56 0.22 -26.24
N ALA A 153 -9.85 1.23 -25.74
CA ALA A 153 -8.39 1.33 -25.81
C ALA A 153 -7.64 0.86 -24.55
N ALA A 154 -8.26 0.88 -23.37
CA ALA A 154 -7.59 0.60 -22.09
C ALA A 154 -6.89 -0.77 -22.09
N ARG A 155 -7.54 -1.79 -22.66
CA ARG A 155 -6.99 -3.14 -22.77
C ARG A 155 -5.69 -3.20 -23.61
N THR A 156 -5.63 -2.44 -24.71
CA THR A 156 -4.43 -2.39 -25.56
C THR A 156 -3.37 -1.46 -24.98
N ARG A 157 -3.76 -0.47 -24.16
CA ARG A 157 -2.87 0.46 -23.49
C ARG A 157 -2.37 -0.03 -22.12
N LEU A 158 -2.87 -1.15 -21.62
CA LEU A 158 -2.47 -1.73 -20.34
C LEU A 158 -0.94 -1.90 -20.18
N PRO A 159 -0.17 -2.35 -21.20
CA PRO A 159 1.29 -2.43 -21.07
C PRO A 159 1.94 -1.05 -20.83
N ALA A 160 1.52 -0.02 -21.56
CA ALA A 160 2.02 1.34 -21.37
C ALA A 160 1.61 1.91 -20.00
N LEU A 161 0.43 1.54 -19.48
CA LEU A 161 0.02 1.88 -18.12
C LEU A 161 0.93 1.23 -17.06
N LEU A 162 1.26 -0.04 -17.22
CA LEU A 162 2.16 -0.74 -16.31
C LEU A 162 3.57 -0.12 -16.30
N GLU A 163 4.07 0.28 -17.47
CA GLU A 163 5.35 0.99 -17.59
C GLU A 163 5.31 2.34 -16.88
N ALA A 164 4.27 3.15 -17.11
CA ALA A 164 4.10 4.44 -16.45
C ALA A 164 3.96 4.32 -14.92
N LEU A 165 3.25 3.30 -14.44
CA LEU A 165 3.15 2.97 -13.01
C LEU A 165 4.52 2.64 -12.43
N THR A 166 5.25 1.73 -13.07
CA THR A 166 6.58 1.28 -12.62
C THR A 166 7.55 2.45 -12.55
N ALA A 167 7.57 3.32 -13.58
CA ALA A 167 8.41 4.50 -13.60
C ALA A 167 8.06 5.50 -12.48
N ARG A 168 6.78 5.70 -12.18
CA ARG A 168 6.36 6.56 -11.06
C ARG A 168 6.74 5.96 -9.72
N HIS A 169 6.45 4.67 -9.49
CA HIS A 169 6.78 4.00 -8.23
C HIS A 169 8.29 3.99 -7.97
N ALA A 170 9.13 3.85 -9.00
CA ALA A 170 10.58 3.96 -8.87
C ALA A 170 11.07 5.37 -8.49
N ARG A 171 10.30 6.42 -8.80
CA ARG A 171 10.65 7.82 -8.50
C ARG A 171 10.19 8.28 -7.13
N PHE A 172 9.07 7.76 -6.63
CA PHE A 172 8.43 8.22 -5.39
C PHE A 172 8.45 7.19 -4.25
N ASP A 173 9.02 6.01 -4.48
CA ASP A 173 9.08 4.89 -3.54
C ASP A 173 7.70 4.36 -3.10
N ASP A 174 7.70 3.47 -2.11
CA ASP A 174 6.50 2.85 -1.54
C ASP A 174 6.04 3.61 -0.29
N LEU A 175 4.77 4.05 -0.30
CA LEU A 175 4.16 4.77 0.81
C LEU A 175 4.17 3.92 2.08
N ALA A 176 3.89 2.62 1.97
CA ALA A 176 3.79 1.71 3.11
C ALA A 176 5.13 1.49 3.82
N GLN A 177 6.24 1.92 3.22
CA GLN A 177 7.60 1.69 3.72
C GLN A 177 8.37 3.01 3.93
N SER A 178 7.72 4.17 3.76
CA SER A 178 8.40 5.47 3.79
C SER A 178 7.98 6.32 4.99
N ILE A 179 8.98 6.86 5.69
CA ILE A 179 8.77 7.82 6.80
C ILE A 179 8.32 9.18 6.25
N GLU A 180 8.77 9.58 5.05
CA GLU A 180 8.48 10.88 4.44
C GLU A 180 7.82 10.71 3.05
N ALA A 181 6.74 9.93 3.02
CA ALA A 181 6.05 9.55 1.79
C ALA A 181 5.35 10.73 1.09
N ASP A 182 5.27 10.66 -0.24
CA ASP A 182 4.30 11.46 -1.00
C ASP A 182 2.95 10.75 -1.03
N LEU A 183 1.94 11.32 -0.36
CA LEU A 183 0.61 10.72 -0.21
C LEU A 183 -0.13 10.58 -1.54
N LYS A 184 0.29 11.30 -2.58
CA LYS A 184 -0.34 11.29 -3.91
C LYS A 184 0.39 10.36 -4.87
N GLU A 185 1.71 10.53 -5.01
CA GLU A 185 2.49 9.94 -6.11
C GLU A 185 3.18 8.62 -5.76
N SER A 186 3.41 8.31 -4.48
CA SER A 186 4.07 7.06 -4.06
C SER A 186 3.23 5.82 -4.42
N ARG A 187 3.85 4.64 -4.44
CA ARG A 187 3.10 3.38 -4.54
C ARG A 187 2.19 3.23 -3.30
N GLY A 188 0.93 2.87 -3.52
CA GLY A 188 -0.12 2.92 -2.50
C GLY A 188 -0.74 4.31 -2.31
N GLY A 189 -0.34 5.32 -3.07
CA GLY A 189 -0.86 6.69 -2.95
C GLY A 189 -2.18 6.93 -3.71
N LEU A 190 -2.71 8.15 -3.59
CA LEU A 190 -3.99 8.55 -4.22
C LEU A 190 -3.99 8.41 -5.75
N ARG A 191 -2.82 8.50 -6.41
CA ARG A 191 -2.73 8.29 -7.87
C ARG A 191 -2.98 6.83 -8.25
N ASP A 192 -2.64 5.87 -7.38
CA ASP A 192 -2.97 4.45 -7.59
C ASP A 192 -4.48 4.21 -7.49
N VAL A 193 -5.17 4.87 -6.56
CA VAL A 193 -6.65 4.85 -6.49
C VAL A 193 -7.28 5.36 -7.79
N THR A 194 -6.72 6.43 -8.37
CA THR A 194 -7.17 6.96 -9.66
C THR A 194 -7.03 5.92 -10.78
N VAL A 195 -5.93 5.16 -10.79
CA VAL A 195 -5.69 4.11 -11.78
C VAL A 195 -6.65 2.93 -11.59
N ILE A 196 -6.93 2.53 -10.34
CA ILE A 196 -7.94 1.50 -10.03
C ILE A 196 -9.30 1.90 -10.61
N ARG A 197 -9.75 3.14 -10.35
CA ARG A 197 -11.01 3.68 -10.89
C ARG A 197 -11.03 3.72 -12.41
N ALA A 198 -9.91 4.07 -13.05
CA ALA A 198 -9.80 4.09 -14.51
C ALA A 198 -9.94 2.67 -15.11
N LEU A 199 -9.32 1.67 -14.50
CA LEU A 199 -9.45 0.26 -14.94
C LEU A 199 -10.87 -0.28 -14.73
N ALA A 200 -11.52 0.11 -13.63
CA ALA A 200 -12.92 -0.23 -13.37
C ALA A 200 -13.87 0.42 -14.38
N THR A 201 -13.63 1.69 -14.72
CA THR A 201 -14.37 2.41 -15.76
C THR A 201 -14.27 1.73 -17.13
N ALA A 202 -13.13 1.08 -17.41
CA ALA A 202 -12.89 0.29 -18.61
C ALA A 202 -13.50 -1.13 -18.59
N TRP A 203 -14.10 -1.55 -17.47
CA TRP A 203 -14.58 -2.93 -17.23
C TRP A 203 -13.49 -3.99 -17.37
N LEU A 204 -12.25 -3.64 -17.04
CA LEU A 204 -11.14 -4.58 -17.03
C LEU A 204 -11.00 -5.30 -15.70
N ALA A 205 -11.50 -4.70 -14.62
CA ALA A 205 -11.54 -5.26 -13.28
C ALA A 205 -12.62 -4.54 -12.47
N ASP A 206 -13.15 -5.18 -11.44
CA ASP A 206 -14.02 -4.50 -10.48
C ASP A 206 -13.19 -3.67 -9.49
N GLN A 207 -13.69 -2.49 -9.14
CA GLN A 207 -13.10 -1.70 -8.06
C GLN A 207 -13.32 -2.40 -6.72
N PRO A 208 -12.26 -2.69 -5.94
CA PRO A 208 -12.42 -3.14 -4.56
C PRO A 208 -13.11 -2.06 -3.73
N HIS A 209 -14.04 -2.45 -2.85
CA HIS A 209 -14.75 -1.56 -1.94
C HIS A 209 -14.49 -1.92 -0.46
N GLY A 210 -14.86 -1.02 0.45
CA GLY A 210 -14.65 -1.21 1.89
C GLY A 210 -13.25 -0.73 2.29
N LEU A 211 -12.32 -1.66 2.57
CA LEU A 211 -10.96 -1.31 3.03
C LEU A 211 -10.22 -0.33 2.11
N LEU A 212 -10.43 -0.43 0.78
CA LEU A 212 -9.83 0.50 -0.18
C LEU A 212 -10.40 1.92 -0.03
N ASP A 213 -11.71 2.02 0.20
CA ASP A 213 -12.40 3.31 0.35
C ASP A 213 -11.94 3.98 1.66
N ASP A 214 -11.90 3.23 2.76
CA ASP A 214 -11.40 3.70 4.06
C ASP A 214 -9.93 4.17 3.97
N ALA A 215 -9.08 3.41 3.27
CA ALA A 215 -7.68 3.77 3.05
C ALA A 215 -7.55 5.04 2.19
N SER A 216 -8.34 5.16 1.13
CA SER A 216 -8.38 6.35 0.27
C SER A 216 -8.82 7.59 1.05
N ASP A 217 -9.87 7.48 1.86
CA ASP A 217 -10.37 8.59 2.67
C ASP A 217 -9.35 9.04 3.72
N LEU A 218 -8.67 8.11 4.38
CA LEU A 218 -7.59 8.43 5.31
C LEU A 218 -6.43 9.16 4.63
N LEU A 219 -6.01 8.74 3.42
CA LEU A 219 -4.95 9.43 2.69
C LEU A 219 -5.39 10.81 2.19
N LEU A 220 -6.66 10.98 1.81
CA LEU A 220 -7.23 12.29 1.48
C LEU A 220 -7.24 13.20 2.71
N ASP A 221 -7.63 12.69 3.88
CA ASP A 221 -7.65 13.45 5.14
C ASP A 221 -6.22 13.87 5.54
N ALA A 222 -5.25 12.96 5.44
CA ALA A 222 -3.84 13.26 5.70
C ALA A 222 -3.28 14.29 4.72
N ARG A 223 -3.60 14.18 3.42
CA ARG A 223 -3.22 15.18 2.41
C ARG A 223 -3.82 16.54 2.76
N ASP A 224 -5.10 16.59 3.11
CA ASP A 224 -5.79 17.84 3.44
C ASP A 224 -5.16 18.49 4.68
N ALA A 225 -4.78 17.71 5.69
CA ALA A 225 -4.08 18.20 6.87
C ALA A 225 -2.69 18.77 6.52
N VAL A 226 -1.91 18.08 5.68
CA VAL A 226 -0.62 18.60 5.15
C VAL A 226 -0.82 19.94 4.44
N GLN A 227 -1.88 20.07 3.64
CA GLN A 227 -2.17 21.30 2.93
C GLN A 227 -2.53 22.44 3.89
N VAL A 228 -3.34 22.18 4.91
CA VAL A 228 -3.68 23.16 5.97
C VAL A 228 -2.43 23.60 6.73
N CYS A 229 -1.59 22.68 7.17
CA CYS A 229 -0.35 23.00 7.89
C CYS A 229 0.60 23.86 7.05
N THR A 230 0.66 23.63 5.73
CA THR A 230 1.63 24.28 4.86
C THR A 230 1.10 25.51 4.12
N GLY A 231 -0.22 25.70 4.07
CA GLY A 231 -0.87 26.74 3.27
C GLY A 231 -0.68 26.57 1.75
N ARG A 232 -0.31 25.36 1.28
CA ARG A 232 0.11 25.09 -0.11
C ARG A 232 -0.40 23.72 -0.58
N SER A 233 -0.43 23.47 -1.90
CA SER A 233 -0.71 22.12 -2.46
C SER A 233 0.46 21.16 -2.29
N ARG A 234 0.86 20.90 -1.05
CA ARG A 234 1.83 19.86 -0.75
C ARG A 234 1.10 18.55 -0.50
N SER A 235 1.68 17.46 -0.97
CA SER A 235 1.20 16.09 -0.73
C SER A 235 2.24 15.22 -0.03
N ARG A 236 3.43 15.77 0.25
CA ARG A 236 4.49 15.05 0.97
C ARG A 236 4.36 15.27 2.46
N LEU A 237 4.29 14.17 3.22
CA LEU A 237 4.25 14.16 4.67
C LEU A 237 5.69 14.15 5.20
N THR A 238 6.31 15.33 5.31
CA THR A 238 7.67 15.47 5.84
C THR A 238 7.69 15.35 7.36
N ARG A 239 8.84 14.98 7.93
CA ARG A 239 8.99 14.68 9.36
C ARG A 239 8.60 15.85 10.27
N ASP A 240 8.86 17.07 9.85
CA ASP A 240 8.49 18.31 10.54
C ASP A 240 6.98 18.53 10.61
N LEU A 241 6.20 17.98 9.67
CA LEU A 241 4.74 18.14 9.61
C LEU A 241 3.99 17.05 10.39
N GLN A 242 4.63 15.93 10.70
CA GLN A 242 3.93 14.74 11.20
C GLN A 242 3.20 14.98 12.53
N ASP A 243 3.82 15.72 13.46
CA ASP A 243 3.21 16.00 14.76
C ASP A 243 1.98 16.91 14.60
N ASP A 244 2.07 17.96 13.79
CA ASP A 244 0.95 18.88 13.52
C ASP A 244 -0.20 18.18 12.76
N VAL A 245 0.13 17.34 11.79
CA VAL A 245 -0.86 16.55 11.03
C VAL A 245 -1.56 15.54 11.95
N ALA A 246 -0.82 14.88 12.85
CA ALA A 246 -1.40 13.96 13.83
C ALA A 246 -2.42 14.67 14.73
N VAL A 247 -2.06 15.86 15.23
CA VAL A 247 -2.95 16.70 16.04
C VAL A 247 -4.22 17.08 15.28
N LEU A 248 -4.10 17.53 14.02
CA LEU A 248 -5.28 17.88 13.21
C LEU A 248 -6.22 16.69 13.03
N LEU A 249 -5.67 15.51 12.74
CA LEU A 249 -6.47 14.29 12.53
C LEU A 249 -6.97 13.65 13.85
N GLY A 250 -6.66 14.22 15.01
CA GLY A 250 -7.06 13.69 16.31
C GLY A 250 -6.36 12.39 16.67
N MET A 251 -5.15 12.17 16.17
CA MET A 251 -4.29 11.04 16.50
C MET A 251 -3.40 11.39 17.69
N ALA A 252 -3.04 10.39 18.49
CA ALA A 252 -2.29 10.58 19.73
C ALA A 252 -0.88 11.12 19.47
N ASP A 253 -0.21 10.64 18.42
CA ASP A 253 1.12 11.06 18.03
C ASP A 253 1.42 10.75 16.55
N ARG A 254 2.61 11.16 16.10
CA ARG A 254 3.09 10.86 14.75
C ARG A 254 3.28 9.37 14.44
N ASP A 255 3.51 8.52 15.45
CA ASP A 255 3.67 7.09 15.19
C ASP A 255 2.33 6.45 14.87
N GLU A 256 1.25 6.85 15.56
CA GLU A 256 -0.11 6.47 15.19
C GLU A 256 -0.45 6.96 13.78
N LEU A 257 -0.12 8.22 13.45
CA LEU A 257 -0.30 8.77 12.10
C LEU A 257 0.42 7.94 11.04
N LEU A 258 1.71 7.73 11.20
CA LEU A 258 2.52 6.98 10.23
C LEU A 258 2.05 5.53 10.13
N THR A 259 1.68 4.88 11.23
CA THR A 259 1.15 3.51 11.21
C THR A 259 -0.12 3.44 10.37
N ARG A 260 -1.06 4.37 10.55
CA ARG A 260 -2.31 4.43 9.79
C ARG A 260 -2.08 4.76 8.32
N VAL A 261 -1.22 5.73 8.02
CA VAL A 261 -0.84 6.12 6.65
C VAL A 261 -0.16 4.96 5.93
N CYS A 262 0.79 4.28 6.56
CA CYS A 262 1.45 3.10 5.99
C CYS A 262 0.46 1.95 5.74
N ALA A 263 -0.45 1.70 6.68
CA ALA A 263 -1.51 0.70 6.52
C ALA A 263 -2.42 1.01 5.33
N ALA A 264 -2.84 2.28 5.18
CA ALA A 264 -3.65 2.72 4.05
C ALA A 264 -2.93 2.54 2.71
N GLY A 265 -1.67 2.95 2.63
CA GLY A 265 -0.86 2.76 1.43
C GLY A 265 -0.70 1.29 1.07
N ARG A 266 -0.53 0.42 2.07
CA ARG A 266 -0.43 -1.03 1.85
C ARG A 266 -1.72 -1.63 1.31
N THR A 267 -2.87 -1.22 1.87
CA THR A 267 -4.20 -1.61 1.37
C THR A 267 -4.43 -1.16 -0.07
N ILE A 268 -4.08 0.08 -0.41
CA ILE A 268 -4.21 0.61 -1.78
C ILE A 268 -3.28 -0.13 -2.74
N ALA A 269 -2.03 -0.37 -2.35
CA ALA A 269 -1.07 -1.11 -3.16
C ALA A 269 -1.55 -2.55 -3.42
N TYR A 270 -2.05 -3.24 -2.39
CA TYR A 270 -2.64 -4.57 -2.53
C TYR A 270 -3.87 -4.57 -3.48
N GLY A 271 -4.76 -3.58 -3.33
CA GLY A 271 -5.90 -3.38 -4.20
C GLY A 271 -5.51 -3.09 -5.65
N LEU A 272 -4.45 -2.31 -5.88
CA LEU A 272 -3.90 -2.02 -7.20
C LEU A 272 -3.36 -3.30 -7.84
N ASP A 273 -2.51 -4.05 -7.15
CA ASP A 273 -1.91 -5.29 -7.67
C ASP A 273 -3.00 -6.29 -8.09
N GLY A 274 -4.04 -6.47 -7.27
CA GLY A 274 -5.18 -7.33 -7.59
C GLY A 274 -6.02 -6.81 -8.76
N THR A 275 -6.15 -5.49 -8.92
CA THR A 275 -6.85 -4.87 -10.05
C THR A 275 -6.07 -5.04 -11.35
N LEU A 276 -4.75 -4.84 -11.32
CA LEU A 276 -3.86 -5.01 -12.48
C LEU A 276 -3.79 -6.46 -12.93
N ARG A 277 -3.74 -7.43 -12.00
CA ARG A 277 -3.83 -8.87 -12.33
C ARG A 277 -5.10 -9.18 -13.10
N ARG A 278 -6.26 -8.80 -12.57
CA ARG A 278 -7.57 -9.01 -13.22
C ARG A 278 -7.66 -8.33 -14.59
N ALA A 279 -7.15 -7.11 -14.70
CA ALA A 279 -7.06 -6.41 -15.98
C ALA A 279 -6.17 -7.15 -17.00
N GLY A 280 -5.05 -7.72 -16.56
CA GLY A 280 -4.17 -8.54 -17.39
C GLY A 280 -4.82 -9.87 -17.82
N GLN A 281 -5.59 -10.51 -16.93
CA GLN A 281 -6.38 -11.71 -17.27
C GLN A 281 -7.43 -11.37 -18.35
N ALA A 282 -8.20 -10.29 -18.16
CA ALA A 282 -9.17 -9.80 -19.13
C ALA A 282 -8.52 -9.46 -20.49
N GLN A 283 -7.30 -8.92 -20.47
CA GLN A 283 -6.51 -8.65 -21.67
C GLN A 283 -6.21 -9.93 -22.48
N ARG A 284 -5.81 -11.02 -21.79
CA ARG A 284 -5.42 -12.30 -22.39
C ARG A 284 -6.61 -13.13 -22.89
N ALA A 285 -7.80 -12.97 -22.30
CA ALA A 285 -8.99 -13.75 -22.60
C ALA A 285 -9.53 -13.60 -24.06
N ARG A 286 -9.00 -12.69 -24.88
CA ARG A 286 -9.47 -12.41 -26.25
C ARG A 286 -8.85 -13.29 -27.35
N GLY A 287 -8.13 -14.35 -27.01
CA GLY A 287 -7.87 -15.41 -27.99
C GLY A 287 -9.21 -16.02 -28.43
N LEU A 288 -9.51 -16.02 -29.74
CA LEU A 288 -10.67 -16.70 -30.32
C LEU A 288 -10.69 -18.16 -29.83
N ARG A 289 -11.51 -18.48 -28.83
CA ARG A 289 -11.75 -19.85 -28.38
C ARG A 289 -13.24 -20.11 -28.47
N VAL A 290 -13.62 -20.94 -29.44
CA VAL A 290 -14.98 -21.40 -29.67
C VAL A 290 -15.23 -22.63 -28.77
N GLY A 291 -16.17 -22.54 -27.82
CA GLY A 291 -16.60 -23.66 -26.98
C GLY A 291 -17.04 -23.26 -25.56
N PRO A 292 -17.76 -24.15 -24.83
CA PRO A 292 -18.18 -23.88 -23.46
C PRO A 292 -16.96 -23.72 -22.54
N ARG A 293 -16.92 -22.58 -21.85
CA ARG A 293 -15.82 -22.12 -21.00
C ARG A 293 -15.78 -22.95 -19.70
N ARG A 294 -15.06 -24.07 -19.71
CA ARG A 294 -14.67 -24.73 -18.45
C ARG A 294 -13.47 -23.99 -17.86
N PRO A 295 -13.52 -23.51 -16.60
CA PRO A 295 -12.35 -22.92 -15.96
C PRO A 295 -11.22 -23.94 -15.98
N GLN A 296 -10.04 -23.51 -16.43
CA GLN A 296 -8.84 -24.32 -16.32
C GLN A 296 -8.38 -24.24 -14.87
N LEU A 297 -8.57 -25.34 -14.14
CA LEU A 297 -8.17 -25.50 -12.75
C LEU A 297 -7.00 -26.48 -12.72
N THR A 298 -5.79 -25.98 -12.48
CA THR A 298 -4.61 -26.84 -12.32
C THR A 298 -4.53 -27.28 -10.85
N PRO A 299 -4.63 -28.59 -10.52
CA PRO A 299 -4.61 -29.01 -9.13
C PRO A 299 -3.28 -28.72 -8.45
N LEU A 300 -3.31 -28.11 -7.27
CA LEU A 300 -2.15 -27.90 -6.38
C LEU A 300 -2.14 -28.91 -5.21
N GLY A 301 -3.22 -29.68 -5.05
CA GLY A 301 -3.40 -30.62 -3.96
C GLY A 301 -4.33 -30.09 -2.87
N HIS A 302 -4.83 -30.98 -2.01
CA HIS A 302 -5.65 -30.63 -0.84
C HIS A 302 -6.88 -29.72 -1.15
N GLY A 303 -7.50 -29.91 -2.31
CA GLY A 303 -8.66 -29.10 -2.72
C GLY A 303 -8.31 -27.68 -3.21
N CYS A 304 -7.03 -27.35 -3.32
CA CYS A 304 -6.53 -26.11 -3.90
C CYS A 304 -6.20 -26.29 -5.39
N PHE A 305 -6.45 -25.24 -6.16
CA PHE A 305 -6.19 -25.18 -7.59
C PHE A 305 -5.57 -23.84 -7.95
N GLU A 306 -4.74 -23.81 -8.98
CA GLU A 306 -4.40 -22.58 -9.67
C GLU A 306 -5.50 -22.27 -10.68
N HIS A 307 -5.96 -21.02 -10.67
CA HIS A 307 -6.88 -20.47 -11.66
C HIS A 307 -6.47 -19.04 -12.00
N ASP A 308 -6.20 -18.77 -13.28
CA ASP A 308 -5.84 -17.45 -13.79
C ASP A 308 -4.69 -16.74 -13.04
N GLY A 309 -3.74 -17.53 -12.51
CA GLY A 309 -2.58 -17.02 -11.76
C GLY A 309 -2.88 -16.68 -10.30
N GLU A 310 -3.97 -17.22 -9.73
CA GLU A 310 -4.28 -17.16 -8.30
C GLU A 310 -4.55 -18.56 -7.74
N LEU A 311 -4.28 -18.77 -6.45
CA LEU A 311 -4.76 -19.94 -5.73
C LEU A 311 -6.25 -19.77 -5.41
N VAL A 312 -7.04 -20.78 -5.79
CA VAL A 312 -8.47 -20.88 -5.52
C VAL A 312 -8.82 -22.20 -4.85
N LEU A 313 -9.89 -22.18 -4.06
CA LEU A 313 -10.49 -23.41 -3.53
C LEU A 313 -11.39 -24.07 -4.59
N GLY A 314 -11.33 -25.40 -4.65
CA GLY A 314 -12.27 -26.18 -5.43
C GLY A 314 -13.66 -26.27 -4.79
N PRO A 315 -14.60 -27.00 -5.43
CA PRO A 315 -16.00 -27.07 -4.99
C PRO A 315 -16.22 -27.61 -3.57
N ARG A 316 -15.25 -28.35 -3.01
CA ARG A 316 -15.32 -28.89 -1.65
C ARG A 316 -14.93 -27.86 -0.57
N GLY A 317 -14.45 -26.68 -0.96
CA GLY A 317 -13.94 -25.67 -0.03
C GLY A 317 -12.76 -26.18 0.80
N LEU A 318 -12.59 -25.59 1.99
CA LEU A 318 -11.53 -25.98 2.95
C LEU A 318 -11.79 -27.32 3.64
N GLY A 319 -13.03 -27.81 3.63
CA GLY A 319 -13.44 -28.96 4.44
C GLY A 319 -13.48 -28.64 5.94
N ALA A 320 -13.42 -29.68 6.78
CA ALA A 320 -13.48 -29.57 8.24
C ALA A 320 -12.10 -29.56 8.94
N ASP A 321 -11.01 -29.62 8.17
CA ASP A 321 -9.65 -29.58 8.71
C ASP A 321 -9.31 -28.15 9.15
N PRO A 322 -9.10 -27.89 10.45
CA PRO A 322 -8.82 -26.54 10.93
C PRO A 322 -7.44 -26.02 10.50
N THR A 323 -6.55 -26.89 10.00
CA THR A 323 -5.24 -26.52 9.45
C THR A 323 -5.28 -26.16 7.97
N ALA A 324 -6.44 -26.35 7.32
CA ALA A 324 -6.61 -26.11 5.89
C ALA A 324 -6.21 -24.68 5.45
N PRO A 325 -6.52 -23.60 6.20
CA PRO A 325 -6.03 -22.26 5.85
C PRO A 325 -4.51 -22.15 5.76
N LEU A 326 -3.76 -22.66 6.75
CA LEU A 326 -2.29 -22.68 6.71
C LEU A 326 -1.77 -23.53 5.55
N ARG A 327 -2.39 -24.69 5.30
CA ARG A 327 -2.04 -25.54 4.18
C ARG A 327 -2.25 -24.84 2.83
N CYS A 328 -3.34 -24.10 2.66
CA CYS A 328 -3.58 -23.28 1.47
C CYS A 328 -2.49 -22.21 1.31
N ALA A 329 -2.11 -21.54 2.41
CA ALA A 329 -1.03 -20.56 2.40
C ALA A 329 0.31 -21.16 1.97
N VAL A 330 0.68 -22.34 2.49
CA VAL A 330 1.90 -23.06 2.09
C VAL A 330 1.89 -23.36 0.58
N LEU A 331 0.77 -23.87 0.06
CA LEU A 331 0.64 -24.20 -1.36
C LEU A 331 0.74 -22.94 -2.24
N ALA A 332 0.08 -21.85 -1.82
CA ALA A 332 0.15 -20.56 -2.50
C ALA A 332 1.60 -20.04 -2.55
N ALA A 333 2.27 -20.03 -1.40
CA ALA A 333 3.60 -19.43 -1.28
C ALA A 333 4.66 -20.24 -2.05
N ARG A 334 4.58 -21.58 -2.01
CA ARG A 334 5.49 -22.45 -2.79
C ARG A 334 5.26 -22.37 -4.30
N ALA A 335 4.03 -22.10 -4.72
CA ALA A 335 3.68 -21.91 -6.13
C ALA A 335 3.91 -20.48 -6.64
N ASP A 336 4.32 -19.56 -5.76
CA ASP A 336 4.42 -18.11 -6.05
C ASP A 336 3.10 -17.53 -6.59
N LEU A 337 1.99 -17.95 -5.99
CA LEU A 337 0.64 -17.52 -6.37
C LEU A 337 0.00 -16.68 -5.26
N PRO A 338 -0.57 -15.50 -5.56
CA PRO A 338 -1.47 -14.83 -4.63
C PRO A 338 -2.73 -15.68 -4.42
N ILE A 339 -3.36 -15.53 -3.25
CA ILE A 339 -4.63 -16.20 -2.94
C ILE A 339 -5.78 -15.30 -3.39
N SER A 340 -6.78 -15.88 -4.07
CA SER A 340 -7.92 -15.09 -4.54
C SER A 340 -8.73 -14.48 -3.37
N PRO A 341 -9.34 -13.28 -3.54
CA PRO A 341 -10.10 -12.63 -2.48
C PRO A 341 -11.22 -13.49 -1.88
N THR A 342 -11.92 -14.27 -2.72
CA THR A 342 -12.97 -15.19 -2.26
C THR A 342 -12.41 -16.32 -1.40
N THR A 343 -11.23 -16.83 -1.77
CA THR A 343 -10.55 -17.87 -1.00
C THR A 343 -10.06 -17.32 0.34
N LEU A 344 -9.46 -16.13 0.34
CA LEU A 344 -9.06 -15.42 1.56
C LEU A 344 -10.25 -15.19 2.51
N ALA A 345 -11.38 -14.73 2.00
CA ALA A 345 -12.60 -14.53 2.81
C ALA A 345 -13.09 -15.85 3.43
N THR A 346 -13.04 -16.95 2.66
CA THR A 346 -13.40 -18.29 3.15
C THR A 346 -12.43 -18.75 4.25
N MET A 347 -11.13 -18.53 4.07
CA MET A 347 -10.09 -18.87 5.04
C MET A 347 -10.18 -18.01 6.31
N ALA A 348 -10.51 -16.73 6.19
CA ALA A 348 -10.74 -15.82 7.30
C ALA A 348 -11.92 -16.28 8.16
N ALA A 349 -13.06 -16.60 7.52
CA ALA A 349 -14.22 -17.14 8.22
C ALA A 349 -13.91 -18.46 8.96
N ALA A 350 -13.15 -19.36 8.34
CA ALA A 350 -12.71 -20.60 8.97
C ALA A 350 -11.71 -20.37 10.14
N SER A 351 -11.00 -19.24 10.15
CA SER A 351 -9.99 -18.89 11.16
C SER A 351 -10.50 -17.93 12.24
N ALA A 352 -11.80 -17.62 12.30
CA ALA A 352 -12.35 -16.63 13.23
C ALA A 352 -12.11 -16.97 14.71
N GLY A 353 -11.98 -18.26 15.06
CA GLY A 353 -11.63 -18.73 16.40
C GLY A 353 -10.12 -18.80 16.68
N GLY A 354 -9.28 -18.33 15.76
CA GLY A 354 -7.83 -18.48 15.79
C GLY A 354 -7.35 -19.83 15.20
N MET A 355 -6.05 -20.07 15.30
CA MET A 355 -5.41 -21.30 14.83
C MET A 355 -5.25 -22.30 15.98
N PRO A 356 -5.77 -23.54 15.86
CA PRO A 356 -5.41 -24.58 16.81
C PRO A 356 -3.96 -25.02 16.56
N TRP A 357 -3.08 -24.76 17.53
CA TRP A 357 -1.66 -25.05 17.43
C TRP A 357 -1.32 -26.51 17.73
N SER A 358 -1.71 -27.40 16.82
CA SER A 358 -1.26 -28.79 16.81
C SER A 358 0.19 -28.91 16.29
N PRO A 359 0.88 -30.05 16.49
CA PRO A 359 2.16 -30.32 15.83
C PRO A 359 2.09 -30.14 14.30
N GLN A 360 0.95 -30.50 13.69
CA GLN A 360 0.72 -30.33 12.26
C GLN A 360 0.63 -28.84 11.86
N SER A 361 -0.09 -28.02 12.63
CA SER A 361 -0.22 -26.58 12.37
C SER A 361 1.13 -25.87 12.50
N ARG A 362 1.93 -26.24 13.51
CA ARG A 362 3.29 -25.73 13.69
C ARG A 362 4.21 -26.11 12.53
N SER A 363 4.15 -27.37 12.07
CA SER A 363 4.88 -27.82 10.89
C SER A 363 4.47 -27.06 9.63
N LEU A 364 3.17 -26.79 9.43
CA LEU A 364 2.69 -26.00 8.30
C LEU A 364 3.11 -24.53 8.38
N LEU A 365 3.16 -23.94 9.59
CA LEU A 365 3.70 -22.59 9.77
C LEU A 365 5.19 -22.56 9.40
N ALA A 366 5.99 -23.53 9.87
CA ALA A 366 7.40 -23.64 9.49
C ALA A 366 7.56 -23.79 7.97
N ASP A 367 6.74 -24.62 7.33
CA ASP A 367 6.71 -24.79 5.87
C ASP A 367 6.36 -23.50 5.12
N LEU A 368 5.45 -22.68 5.67
CA LEU A 368 5.07 -21.39 5.11
C LEU A 368 6.21 -20.39 5.22
N LEU A 369 6.84 -20.28 6.39
CA LEU A 369 7.99 -19.40 6.62
C LEU A 369 9.19 -19.81 5.76
N ALA A 370 9.33 -21.11 5.48
CA ALA A 370 10.37 -21.65 4.60
C ALA A 370 10.10 -21.46 3.10
N ALA A 371 8.98 -20.85 2.69
CA ALA A 371 8.60 -20.71 1.29
C ALA A 371 9.45 -19.69 0.50
N GLY A 372 10.35 -18.96 1.16
CA GLY A 372 11.21 -17.96 0.52
C GLY A 372 10.40 -16.76 0.02
N PRO A 373 10.78 -16.12 -1.12
CA PRO A 373 10.13 -14.90 -1.59
C PRO A 373 8.62 -14.98 -1.80
N GLY A 374 8.08 -16.17 -2.13
CA GLY A 374 6.64 -16.40 -2.28
C GLY A 374 5.83 -16.22 -0.98
N LEU A 375 6.49 -16.20 0.18
CA LEU A 375 5.89 -15.86 1.48
C LEU A 375 5.28 -14.45 1.45
N LEU A 376 5.96 -13.49 0.84
CA LEU A 376 5.64 -12.06 0.95
C LEU A 376 4.25 -11.70 0.39
N PRO A 377 3.91 -12.02 -0.87
CA PRO A 377 2.58 -11.71 -1.40
C PRO A 377 1.46 -12.52 -0.73
N VAL A 378 1.76 -13.75 -0.28
CA VAL A 378 0.78 -14.60 0.40
C VAL A 378 0.49 -14.08 1.80
N TRP A 379 1.51 -13.75 2.58
CA TRP A 379 1.36 -13.16 3.90
C TRP A 379 0.62 -11.83 3.84
N GLU A 380 0.90 -10.99 2.84
CA GLU A 380 0.16 -9.74 2.62
C GLU A 380 -1.34 -10.02 2.43
N GLY A 381 -1.72 -10.96 1.56
CA GLY A 381 -3.12 -11.32 1.37
C GLY A 381 -3.80 -11.86 2.64
N LEU A 382 -3.10 -12.70 3.40
CA LEU A 382 -3.58 -13.24 4.68
C LEU A 382 -3.76 -12.13 5.73
N ASP A 383 -2.83 -11.19 5.79
CA ASP A 383 -2.85 -10.07 6.73
C ASP A 383 -3.98 -9.08 6.39
N GLN A 384 -4.17 -8.74 5.11
CA GLN A 384 -5.27 -7.90 4.65
C GLN A 384 -6.65 -8.53 4.94
N ALA A 385 -6.73 -9.86 4.90
CA ALA A 385 -7.94 -10.61 5.26
C ALA A 385 -8.08 -10.86 6.78
N GLY A 386 -7.13 -10.39 7.60
CA GLY A 386 -7.16 -10.50 9.06
C GLY A 386 -6.75 -11.86 9.62
N LEU A 387 -6.32 -12.82 8.80
CA LEU A 387 -5.94 -14.15 9.26
C LEU A 387 -4.70 -14.11 10.16
N ILE A 388 -3.71 -13.29 9.80
CA ILE A 388 -2.46 -13.22 10.58
C ILE A 388 -2.75 -12.76 12.00
N SER A 389 -3.53 -11.68 12.17
CA SER A 389 -3.94 -11.21 13.50
C SER A 389 -4.85 -12.21 14.25
N ALA A 390 -5.61 -13.05 13.54
CA ALA A 390 -6.38 -14.12 14.17
C ALA A 390 -5.49 -15.26 14.68
N TRP A 391 -4.40 -15.59 13.97
CA TRP A 391 -3.47 -16.64 14.37
C TRP A 391 -2.44 -16.15 15.41
N LEU A 392 -2.01 -14.90 15.27
CA LEU A 392 -0.99 -14.21 16.06
C LEU A 392 -1.52 -12.83 16.48
N PRO A 393 -2.30 -12.72 17.57
CA PRO A 393 -2.89 -11.45 18.01
C PRO A 393 -1.88 -10.31 18.19
N GLU A 394 -0.67 -10.62 18.63
CA GLU A 394 0.43 -9.67 18.86
C GLU A 394 0.93 -9.02 17.56
N TRP A 395 0.67 -9.64 16.40
CA TRP A 395 1.00 -9.08 15.10
C TRP A 395 0.38 -7.69 14.89
N SER A 396 -0.82 -7.48 15.43
CA SER A 396 -1.53 -6.19 15.34
C SER A 396 -0.72 -5.01 15.88
N ALA A 397 0.16 -5.24 16.86
CA ALA A 397 0.97 -4.20 17.49
C ALA A 397 2.20 -3.78 16.64
N VAL A 398 2.65 -4.65 15.73
CA VAL A 398 3.79 -4.40 14.82
C VAL A 398 3.36 -4.13 13.38
N ARG A 399 2.10 -4.41 13.05
CA ARG A 399 1.50 -4.21 11.73
C ARG A 399 1.62 -2.76 11.27
N SER A 400 2.23 -2.55 10.11
CA SER A 400 2.47 -1.24 9.47
C SER A 400 3.24 -0.25 10.34
N ARG A 401 3.91 -0.70 11.40
CA ARG A 401 4.56 0.18 12.36
C ARG A 401 5.86 0.74 11.76
N PRO A 402 6.05 2.07 11.74
CA PRO A 402 7.25 2.68 11.19
C PRO A 402 8.49 2.37 12.05
N GLN A 403 9.64 2.21 11.41
CA GLN A 403 10.93 2.08 12.09
C GLN A 403 11.69 3.40 12.02
N ARG A 404 12.10 3.96 13.17
CA ARG A 404 12.78 5.27 13.25
C ARG A 404 14.30 5.20 13.04
N SER A 405 14.84 4.03 12.67
CA SER A 405 16.27 3.87 12.42
C SER A 405 16.62 4.30 11.00
N PRO A 406 17.70 5.07 10.77
CA PRO A 406 18.18 5.43 9.44
C PRO A 406 18.50 4.24 8.53
N ILE A 407 18.67 3.06 9.13
CA ILE A 407 19.11 1.84 8.45
C ILE A 407 17.90 1.00 7.99
N HIS A 408 16.76 1.07 8.70
CA HIS A 408 15.60 0.24 8.35
C HIS A 408 14.79 0.90 7.24
N ARG A 409 14.77 0.23 6.08
CA ARG A 409 13.92 0.58 4.94
C ARG A 409 12.45 0.23 5.16
N HIS A 410 12.17 -0.72 6.04
CA HIS A 410 10.88 -1.38 6.12
C HIS A 410 10.12 -1.05 7.41
N THR A 411 8.78 -1.07 7.35
CA THR A 411 7.95 -1.18 8.56
C THR A 411 8.32 -2.43 9.34
N VAL A 412 8.05 -2.47 10.65
CA VAL A 412 8.46 -3.59 11.53
C VAL A 412 7.96 -4.92 10.96
N ASP A 413 6.67 -5.03 10.68
CA ASP A 413 6.07 -6.23 10.10
C ASP A 413 6.69 -6.67 8.77
N ARG A 414 6.96 -5.74 7.84
CA ARG A 414 7.63 -6.07 6.58
C ARG A 414 9.06 -6.55 6.84
N HIS A 415 9.78 -5.89 7.74
CA HIS A 415 11.14 -6.27 8.13
C HIS A 415 11.20 -7.69 8.71
N LEU A 416 10.25 -8.05 9.59
CA LEU A 416 10.13 -9.42 10.11
C LEU A 416 10.05 -10.46 8.98
N LEU A 417 9.24 -10.20 7.95
CA LEU A 417 9.09 -11.11 6.82
C LEU A 417 10.33 -11.16 5.91
N GLU A 418 10.99 -10.01 5.67
CA GLU A 418 12.26 -9.99 4.93
C GLU A 418 13.34 -10.77 5.68
N THR A 419 13.42 -10.61 7.00
CA THR A 419 14.34 -11.39 7.86
C THR A 419 14.03 -12.88 7.79
N VAL A 420 12.76 -13.29 7.76
CA VAL A 420 12.38 -14.71 7.53
C VAL A 420 12.87 -15.21 6.17
N VAL A 421 12.73 -14.42 5.10
CA VAL A 421 13.21 -14.80 3.76
C VAL A 421 14.73 -14.95 3.72
N GLU A 422 15.49 -14.04 4.36
CA GLU A 422 16.94 -14.15 4.47
C GLU A 422 17.37 -15.33 5.34
N ALA A 423 16.70 -15.56 6.48
CA ALA A 423 16.93 -16.72 7.35
C ALA A 423 16.66 -18.04 6.62
N GLY A 424 15.67 -18.07 5.72
CA GLY A 424 15.38 -19.18 4.81
C GLY A 424 16.60 -19.63 3.97
N ARG A 425 17.54 -18.72 3.68
CA ARG A 425 18.78 -19.04 2.95
C ARG A 425 19.85 -19.68 3.83
N LEU A 426 19.70 -19.54 5.15
CA LEU A 426 20.66 -19.98 6.17
C LEU A 426 20.20 -21.26 6.90
N VAL A 427 19.01 -21.81 6.60
CA VAL A 427 18.45 -23.01 7.25
C VAL A 427 19.37 -24.24 7.25
N ARG A 428 20.32 -24.33 6.32
CA ARG A 428 21.32 -25.43 6.26
C ARG A 428 22.52 -25.25 7.20
N THR A 429 22.60 -24.11 7.87
CA THR A 429 23.70 -23.75 8.79
C THR A 429 23.35 -23.99 10.25
N VAL A 430 22.12 -24.45 10.53
CA VAL A 430 21.60 -24.64 11.89
C VAL A 430 20.97 -26.03 12.03
N ALA A 431 21.06 -26.61 13.22
CA ALA A 431 20.39 -27.89 13.54
C ALA A 431 18.85 -27.79 13.58
N ARG A 432 18.31 -26.61 13.93
CA ARG A 432 16.86 -26.36 14.10
C ARG A 432 16.35 -25.26 13.15
N PRO A 433 16.19 -25.55 11.84
CA PRO A 433 15.78 -24.55 10.86
C PRO A 433 14.37 -24.00 11.11
N ASP A 434 13.49 -24.80 11.68
CA ASP A 434 12.14 -24.41 12.10
C ASP A 434 12.18 -23.32 13.19
N LEU A 435 13.06 -23.46 14.17
CA LEU A 435 13.25 -22.48 15.24
C LEU A 435 13.95 -21.20 14.74
N LEU A 436 14.88 -21.31 13.78
CA LEU A 436 15.49 -20.14 13.14
C LEU A 436 14.44 -19.26 12.44
N LEU A 437 13.56 -19.88 11.65
CA LEU A 437 12.50 -19.16 10.93
C LEU A 437 11.49 -18.53 11.90
N LEU A 438 11.18 -19.22 13.00
CA LEU A 438 10.31 -18.69 14.05
C LEU A 438 10.96 -17.54 14.82
N ALA A 439 12.25 -17.66 15.16
CA ALA A 439 13.01 -16.58 15.78
C ALA A 439 13.10 -15.36 14.85
N ALA A 440 13.31 -15.57 13.55
CA ALA A 440 13.29 -14.50 12.54
C ALA A 440 11.94 -13.77 12.48
N LEU A 441 10.82 -14.51 12.54
CA LEU A 441 9.48 -13.91 12.57
C LEU A 441 9.23 -13.10 13.86
N LEU A 442 9.88 -13.45 14.96
CA LEU A 442 9.60 -12.89 16.29
C LEU A 442 10.66 -11.94 16.84
N HIS A 443 11.84 -11.83 16.21
CA HIS A 443 13.00 -11.11 16.78
C HIS A 443 12.68 -9.67 17.19
N ASP A 444 11.84 -9.01 16.41
CA ASP A 444 11.45 -7.60 16.58
C ASP A 444 10.01 -7.43 17.07
N ILE A 445 9.34 -8.51 17.52
CA ILE A 445 7.92 -8.47 17.94
C ILE A 445 7.69 -7.52 19.12
N GLY A 446 8.74 -7.22 19.89
CA GLY A 446 8.71 -6.28 21.01
C GLY A 446 8.80 -4.81 20.65
N LYS A 447 8.91 -4.44 19.36
CA LYS A 447 8.86 -3.04 18.89
C LYS A 447 7.44 -2.47 18.98
N VAL A 448 6.78 -2.58 20.14
CA VAL A 448 5.41 -2.12 20.41
C VAL A 448 5.40 -0.72 21.04
N PRO A 449 4.25 0.00 21.05
CA PRO A 449 4.14 1.28 21.74
C PRO A 449 4.56 1.21 23.22
N GLY A 450 5.38 2.17 23.67
CA GLY A 450 5.80 2.29 25.07
C GLY A 450 6.94 1.36 25.51
N ALA A 451 7.41 0.45 24.66
CA ALA A 451 8.56 -0.40 24.97
C ALA A 451 9.85 0.42 25.13
N GLN A 452 10.55 0.25 26.25
CA GLN A 452 11.87 0.86 26.50
C GLN A 452 12.99 0.07 25.82
N ASP A 453 12.99 -1.25 26.04
CA ASP A 453 13.86 -2.21 25.38
C ASP A 453 12.98 -3.23 24.64
N HIS A 454 13.05 -3.21 23.31
CA HIS A 454 12.22 -4.05 22.46
C HIS A 454 12.69 -5.50 22.43
N SER A 455 13.96 -5.78 22.72
CA SER A 455 14.48 -7.15 22.79
C SER A 455 13.98 -7.85 24.04
N VAL A 456 14.01 -7.18 25.19
CA VAL A 456 13.46 -7.71 26.45
C VAL A 456 11.95 -7.86 26.35
N THR A 457 11.24 -6.82 25.89
CA THR A 457 9.78 -6.87 25.68
C THR A 457 9.41 -7.96 24.68
N GLY A 458 10.19 -8.12 23.62
CA GLY A 458 9.99 -9.13 22.58
C GLY A 458 10.17 -10.54 23.12
N ALA A 459 11.13 -10.76 24.01
CA ALA A 459 11.36 -12.06 24.65
C ALA A 459 10.15 -12.52 25.48
N ASP A 460 9.54 -11.61 26.25
CA ASP A 460 8.32 -11.91 27.03
C ASP A 460 7.13 -12.22 26.12
N ILE A 461 6.95 -11.44 25.05
CA ILE A 461 5.90 -11.67 24.04
C ILE A 461 6.12 -13.01 23.33
N ALA A 462 7.34 -13.30 22.90
CA ALA A 462 7.70 -14.54 22.23
C ALA A 462 7.45 -15.75 23.13
N ALA A 463 7.78 -15.66 24.42
CA ALA A 463 7.53 -16.73 25.39
C ALA A 463 6.03 -17.08 25.46
N ALA A 464 5.16 -16.06 25.54
CA ALA A 464 3.70 -16.24 25.57
C ALA A 464 3.16 -16.82 24.26
N ILE A 465 3.68 -16.37 23.10
CA ILE A 465 3.31 -16.91 21.78
C ILE A 465 3.67 -18.40 21.70
N LEU A 466 4.89 -18.76 22.09
CA LEU A 466 5.42 -20.13 21.99
C LEU A 466 4.71 -21.09 22.94
N GLU A 467 4.38 -20.62 24.15
CA GLU A 467 3.56 -21.37 25.11
C GLU A 467 2.16 -21.64 24.55
N ARG A 468 1.49 -20.62 24.01
CA ARG A 468 0.18 -20.76 23.34
C ARG A 468 0.24 -21.70 22.13
N MET A 469 1.37 -21.73 21.43
CA MET A 469 1.61 -22.64 20.30
C MET A 469 1.95 -24.08 20.72
N GLY A 470 2.20 -24.33 22.01
CA GLY A 470 2.53 -25.65 22.55
C GLY A 470 3.94 -26.13 22.21
N TYR A 471 4.91 -25.21 22.05
CA TYR A 471 6.33 -25.57 22.01
C TYR A 471 6.82 -26.06 23.36
N ASP A 472 7.79 -26.99 23.35
CA ASP A 472 8.36 -27.48 24.60
C ASP A 472 9.30 -26.45 25.25
N GLU A 473 9.70 -26.70 26.50
CA GLU A 473 10.51 -25.75 27.27
C GLU A 473 11.87 -25.48 26.62
N ARG A 474 12.50 -26.48 26.00
CA ARG A 474 13.81 -26.31 25.36
C ARG A 474 13.67 -25.44 24.12
N GLU A 475 12.71 -25.74 23.26
CA GLU A 475 12.42 -24.99 22.05
C GLU A 475 12.06 -23.53 22.38
N ARG A 476 11.22 -23.33 23.40
CA ARG A 476 10.83 -22.00 23.88
C ARG A 476 12.05 -21.21 24.35
N ARG A 477 12.90 -21.80 25.21
CA ARG A 477 14.12 -21.13 25.71
C ARG A 477 15.01 -20.67 24.56
N LEU A 478 15.25 -21.53 23.55
CA LEU A 478 16.12 -21.19 22.42
C LEU A 478 15.59 -19.98 21.63
N VAL A 479 14.30 -19.98 21.29
CA VAL A 479 13.71 -18.87 20.52
C VAL A 479 13.64 -17.59 21.35
N VAL A 480 13.27 -17.68 22.64
CA VAL A 480 13.20 -16.52 23.54
C VAL A 480 14.59 -15.90 23.72
N ALA A 481 15.64 -16.71 23.89
CA ALA A 481 17.01 -16.22 23.97
C ALA A 481 17.45 -15.56 22.64
N CYS A 482 17.10 -16.15 21.49
CA CYS A 482 17.36 -15.53 20.19
C CYS A 482 16.70 -14.14 20.08
N VAL A 483 15.43 -14.02 20.46
CA VAL A 483 14.69 -12.74 20.44
C VAL A 483 15.32 -11.73 21.40
N ARG A 484 15.70 -12.17 22.60
CA ARG A 484 16.34 -11.31 23.61
C ARG A 484 17.69 -10.77 23.16
N GLU A 485 18.50 -11.61 22.50
CA GLU A 485 19.91 -11.32 22.20
C GLU A 485 20.14 -10.96 20.72
N HIS A 486 19.10 -10.77 19.91
CA HIS A 486 19.23 -10.66 18.44
C HIS A 486 20.17 -9.54 17.96
N LEU A 487 20.32 -8.46 18.75
CA LEU A 487 21.26 -7.35 18.48
C LEU A 487 22.67 -7.62 18.98
N THR A 488 22.85 -8.51 19.96
CA THR A 488 24.05 -8.62 20.78
C THR A 488 25.28 -8.97 19.96
N LEU A 489 25.22 -10.01 19.13
CA LEU A 489 26.39 -10.42 18.32
C LEU A 489 26.79 -9.35 17.31
N MET A 490 25.83 -8.67 16.69
CA MET A 490 26.11 -7.60 15.72
C MET A 490 26.73 -6.37 16.40
N ASP A 491 26.21 -6.01 17.57
CA ASP A 491 26.70 -4.87 18.35
C ASP A 491 28.12 -5.15 18.89
N LEU A 492 28.37 -6.36 19.40
CA LEU A 492 29.72 -6.78 19.81
C LEU A 492 30.69 -6.74 18.64
N ALA A 493 30.31 -7.28 17.47
CA ALA A 493 31.17 -7.30 16.30
C ALA A 493 31.50 -5.91 15.74
N THR A 494 30.56 -4.96 15.81
CA THR A 494 30.69 -3.67 15.12
C THR A 494 31.03 -2.48 16.00
N ARG A 495 30.81 -2.57 17.32
CA ARG A 495 31.09 -1.49 18.28
C ARG A 495 32.26 -1.79 19.21
N GLN A 496 32.74 -3.03 19.24
CA GLN A 496 33.88 -3.46 20.06
C GLN A 496 34.94 -4.14 19.18
N ASP A 497 36.08 -4.50 19.77
CA ASP A 497 37.11 -5.29 19.09
C ASP A 497 36.72 -6.78 19.13
N PRO A 498 36.39 -7.43 18.00
CA PRO A 498 36.00 -8.84 17.97
C PRO A 498 37.13 -9.81 18.37
N ALA A 499 38.37 -9.32 18.56
CA ALA A 499 39.49 -10.11 19.05
C ALA A 499 39.74 -9.96 20.56
N ASP A 500 39.06 -9.03 21.25
CA ASP A 500 39.20 -8.83 22.70
C ASP A 500 38.57 -10.03 23.45
N PRO A 501 39.32 -10.69 24.37
CA PRO A 501 38.77 -11.73 25.24
C PRO A 501 37.46 -11.35 25.94
N ALA A 502 37.30 -10.09 26.37
CA ALA A 502 36.08 -9.64 27.04
C ALA A 502 34.85 -9.64 26.09
N THR A 503 35.05 -9.26 24.82
CA THR A 503 34.00 -9.31 23.80
C THR A 503 33.61 -10.76 23.47
N ILE A 504 34.58 -11.68 23.46
CA ILE A 504 34.33 -13.11 23.26
C ILE A 504 33.56 -13.70 24.45
N GLU A 505 33.96 -13.39 25.69
CA GLU A 505 33.25 -13.82 26.90
C GLU A 505 31.79 -13.33 26.91
N ALA A 506 31.55 -12.09 26.49
CA ALA A 506 30.21 -11.54 26.34
C ALA A 506 29.40 -12.28 25.27
N ALA A 507 30.01 -12.63 24.13
CA ALA A 507 29.34 -13.41 23.09
C ALA A 507 29.01 -14.84 23.55
N VAL A 508 29.90 -15.50 24.30
CA VAL A 508 29.66 -16.82 24.91
C VAL A 508 28.52 -16.77 25.93
N ALA A 509 28.47 -15.70 26.74
CA ALA A 509 27.40 -15.49 27.70
C ALA A 509 26.03 -15.29 27.00
N ALA A 510 25.99 -14.54 25.91
CA ALA A 510 24.76 -14.31 25.13
C ALA A 510 24.16 -15.59 24.53
N VAL A 511 25.00 -16.59 24.23
CA VAL A 511 24.55 -17.90 23.73
C VAL A 511 24.42 -18.95 24.83
N GLU A 512 24.56 -18.57 26.11
CA GLU A 512 24.47 -19.45 27.27
C GLU A 512 25.39 -20.69 27.23
N GLY A 513 26.48 -20.63 26.44
CA GLY A 513 27.32 -21.80 26.14
C GLY A 513 26.61 -22.95 25.41
N ASP A 514 25.42 -22.72 24.84
CA ASP A 514 24.62 -23.71 24.12
C ASP A 514 24.93 -23.65 22.61
N PRO A 515 25.45 -24.74 22.01
CA PRO A 515 25.76 -24.79 20.58
C PRO A 515 24.54 -24.53 19.67
N ASP A 516 23.35 -25.03 20.06
CA ASP A 516 22.14 -24.85 19.25
C ASP A 516 21.74 -23.36 19.25
N LEU A 517 21.82 -22.70 20.40
CA LEU A 517 21.54 -21.27 20.53
C LEU A 517 22.56 -20.44 19.76
N ALA A 518 23.84 -20.81 19.81
CA ALA A 518 24.89 -20.13 19.07
C ALA A 518 24.64 -20.19 17.56
N GLU A 519 24.32 -21.37 17.01
CA GLU A 519 23.99 -21.51 15.58
C GLU A 519 22.79 -20.64 15.19
N LEU A 520 21.71 -20.68 15.98
CA LEU A 520 20.50 -19.91 15.72
C LEU A 520 20.75 -18.40 15.78
N LEU A 521 21.42 -17.92 16.82
CA LEU A 521 21.66 -16.49 17.03
C LEU A 521 22.60 -15.92 15.96
N ILE A 522 23.63 -16.67 15.56
CA ILE A 522 24.53 -16.28 14.46
C ILE A 522 23.74 -16.13 13.15
N ALA A 523 22.92 -17.13 12.80
CA ALA A 523 22.14 -17.11 11.58
C ALA A 523 21.07 -16.00 11.60
N LEU A 524 20.43 -15.77 12.75
CA LEU A 524 19.46 -14.69 12.93
C LEU A 524 20.09 -13.31 12.76
N SER A 525 21.22 -13.04 13.42
CA SER A 525 21.90 -11.74 13.32
C SER A 525 22.37 -11.45 11.89
N GLU A 526 22.82 -12.46 11.14
CA GLU A 526 23.16 -12.31 9.72
C GLU A 526 21.92 -12.06 8.86
N ALA A 527 20.83 -12.81 9.06
CA ALA A 527 19.59 -12.63 8.32
C ALA A 527 18.97 -11.24 8.54
N ASP A 528 18.91 -10.78 9.79
CA ASP A 528 18.37 -9.47 10.17
C ASP A 528 19.18 -8.34 9.54
N ALA A 529 20.51 -8.41 9.63
CA ALA A 529 21.36 -7.40 9.02
C ALA A 529 21.22 -7.37 7.49
N ARG A 530 21.06 -8.52 6.82
CA ARG A 530 20.79 -8.57 5.37
C ARG A 530 19.44 -7.96 5.01
N ALA A 531 18.40 -8.27 5.78
CA ALA A 531 17.04 -7.77 5.57
C ALA A 531 16.92 -6.25 5.78
N ALA A 532 17.68 -5.69 6.74
CA ALA A 532 17.75 -4.25 6.95
C ALA A 532 18.41 -3.49 5.77
N GLY A 533 19.13 -4.18 4.89
CA GLY A 533 19.63 -3.65 3.61
C GLY A 533 21.16 -3.53 3.53
N ALA A 534 21.66 -3.15 2.34
CA ALA A 534 23.08 -3.19 2.00
C ALA A 534 23.98 -2.33 2.90
N THR A 535 23.45 -1.24 3.47
CA THR A 535 24.17 -0.42 4.45
C THR A 535 24.33 -1.14 5.78
N SER A 536 23.35 -1.96 6.16
CA SER A 536 23.38 -2.74 7.40
C SER A 536 24.36 -3.92 7.31
N TRP A 537 24.38 -4.63 6.18
CA TRP A 537 25.29 -5.74 5.89
C TRP A 537 26.35 -5.39 4.85
N SER A 538 27.25 -4.47 5.19
CA SER A 538 28.38 -4.12 4.32
C SER A 538 29.50 -5.17 4.37
N GLY A 539 30.35 -5.23 3.33
CA GLY A 539 31.48 -6.17 3.32
C GLY A 539 32.42 -6.05 4.53
N HIS A 540 32.57 -4.84 5.08
CA HIS A 540 33.33 -4.61 6.31
C HIS A 540 32.63 -5.19 7.55
N ARG A 541 31.32 -4.93 7.72
CA ARG A 541 30.55 -5.46 8.85
C ARG A 541 30.49 -6.99 8.82
N ALA A 542 30.32 -7.57 7.63
CA ALA A 542 30.36 -9.02 7.45
C ALA A 542 31.70 -9.63 7.88
N ALA A 543 32.84 -8.96 7.59
CA ALA A 543 34.15 -9.43 8.00
C ALA A 543 34.37 -9.36 9.53
N LEU A 544 33.90 -8.29 10.17
CA LEU A 544 33.95 -8.16 11.63
C LEU A 544 33.09 -9.23 12.32
N PHE A 545 31.86 -9.43 11.82
CA PHE A 545 30.96 -10.46 12.33
C PHE A 545 31.56 -11.87 12.14
N ALA A 546 32.11 -12.18 10.97
CA ALA A 546 32.79 -13.45 10.72
C ALA A 546 33.98 -13.69 11.66
N THR A 547 34.72 -12.64 12.02
CA THR A 547 35.84 -12.72 12.97
C THR A 547 35.34 -13.10 14.37
N LEU A 548 34.27 -12.44 14.86
CA LEU A 548 33.65 -12.79 16.15
C LEU A 548 33.13 -14.23 16.14
N VAL A 549 32.47 -14.64 15.06
CA VAL A 549 31.90 -16.00 14.92
C VAL A 549 32.98 -17.09 14.91
N ASP A 550 34.09 -16.89 14.20
CA ASP A 550 35.20 -17.85 14.21
C ASP A 550 35.80 -18.01 15.61
N ARG A 551 35.84 -16.94 16.40
CA ARG A 551 36.31 -16.97 17.79
C ARG A 551 35.32 -17.66 18.72
N LEU A 552 34.02 -17.38 18.57
CA LEU A 552 32.95 -17.98 19.37
C LEU A 552 32.86 -19.50 19.19
N ARG A 553 33.25 -20.02 18.02
CA ARG A 553 33.23 -21.46 17.70
C ARG A 553 34.45 -22.24 18.22
N ARG A 554 35.51 -21.56 18.66
CA ARG A 554 36.74 -22.19 19.18
C ARG A 554 36.66 -22.29 20.69
#